data_AF-A0AAU9EW54-F1
#
_entry.id   AF-A0AAU9EW54-F1
#
_cell.length_a   1.000
_cell.length_b   1.000
_cell.length_c   1.000
_cell.angle_alpha   90.00
_cell.angle_beta   90.00
_cell.angle_gamma   90.00
#
_symmetry.space_group_name_H-M   'P 1'
#
loop_
_entity.id
_entity.type
_entity.pdbx_description
1 polymer ?
#
loop_
_entity_poly.entity_id
_entity_poly.type
_entity_poly.pdbx_seq_one_letter_code
_entity_poly.pdbx_strand_id
1 'polypeptide(L)' 'MKTLYTMIFVAMFGLSIALAGCGGADVQTQNTTTTVSEGQQLIDLQKAYEAGAITKEQYEQQKAKVLNRK' A
#
# COMPACT_ATOMS: atom_id res chain seq x y z
N MET A 1 -27.37 22.02 -24.26
CA MET A 1 -27.05 21.95 -22.82
C MET A 1 -27.63 20.72 -22.10
N LYS A 2 -28.85 20.23 -22.41
CA LYS A 2 -29.38 19.01 -21.77
C LYS A 2 -28.72 17.71 -22.25
N THR A 3 -28.47 17.58 -23.56
CA THR A 3 -27.83 16.40 -24.20
C THR A 3 -26.36 16.20 -23.82
N LEU A 4 -25.67 17.28 -23.45
CA LEU A 4 -24.27 17.22 -22.96
C LEU A 4 -24.20 16.63 -21.55
N TYR A 5 -25.18 16.95 -20.69
CA TYR A 5 -25.29 16.37 -19.35
C TYR A 5 -25.69 14.89 -19.38
N THR A 6 -26.50 14.48 -20.37
CA THR A 6 -26.94 13.08 -20.53
C THR A 6 -25.77 12.15 -20.92
N MET A 7 -24.82 12.63 -21.73
CA MET A 7 -23.59 11.88 -22.05
C MET A 7 -22.66 11.70 -20.85
N ILE A 8 -22.53 12.72 -20.00
CA ILE A 8 -21.69 12.65 -18.78
C ILE A 8 -22.30 11.67 -17.76
N PHE A 9 -23.63 11.64 -17.62
CA PHE A 9 -24.31 10.74 -16.69
C PHE A 9 -24.25 9.26 -17.12
N VAL A 10 -24.31 8.98 -18.43
CA VAL A 10 -24.19 7.61 -18.97
C VAL A 10 -22.76 7.06 -18.86
N ALA A 11 -21.74 7.93 -18.99
CA ALA A 11 -20.35 7.56 -18.72
C ALA A 11 -20.12 7.18 -17.25
N MET A 12 -20.88 7.76 -16.32
CA MET A 12 -20.78 7.48 -14.88
C MET A 12 -21.50 6.19 -14.45
N PHE A 13 -22.45 5.67 -15.24
CA PHE A 13 -23.20 4.44 -14.92
C PHE A 13 -22.82 3.21 -15.77
N GLY A 14 -22.25 3.41 -16.97
CA GLY A 14 -21.93 2.32 -17.91
C GLY A 14 -20.77 1.41 -17.49
N LEU A 15 -19.98 1.79 -16.49
CA LEU A 15 -18.85 1.00 -15.98
C LEU A 15 -19.22 -0.04 -14.92
N SER A 16 -20.51 -0.21 -14.62
CA SER A 16 -20.96 -1.11 -13.54
C SER A 16 -21.29 -2.55 -13.99
N ILE A 17 -21.35 -2.83 -15.31
CA ILE A 17 -21.82 -4.13 -15.83
C ILE A 17 -20.71 -4.94 -16.52
N ALA A 18 -19.55 -4.33 -16.81
CA ALA A 18 -18.45 -5.01 -17.52
C ALA A 18 -17.57 -5.92 -16.64
N LEU A 19 -17.76 -5.94 -15.31
CA LEU A 19 -16.91 -6.71 -14.38
C LEU A 19 -17.64 -7.88 -13.68
N ALA A 20 -18.79 -8.31 -14.19
CA ALA A 20 -19.45 -9.56 -13.77
C ALA A 20 -18.90 -10.80 -14.50
N GLY A 21 -17.77 -10.69 -15.20
CA GLY A 21 -17.30 -11.72 -16.13
C GLY A 21 -15.78 -11.74 -16.36
N CYS A 22 -15.02 -12.01 -15.30
CA CYS A 22 -13.74 -12.72 -15.36
C CYS A 22 -13.49 -13.18 -13.91
N GLY A 23 -13.76 -14.42 -13.54
CA GLY A 23 -12.91 -15.54 -13.94
C GLY A 23 -11.69 -15.53 -13.02
N GLY A 24 -11.67 -16.44 -12.05
CA GLY A 24 -10.79 -16.40 -10.88
C GLY A 24 -9.34 -16.02 -11.19
N ALA A 25 -8.93 -14.90 -10.62
CA ALA A 25 -7.56 -14.70 -10.20
C ALA A 25 -7.64 -14.55 -8.69
N ASP A 26 -7.38 -15.64 -7.98
CA ASP A 26 -6.80 -15.54 -6.65
C ASP A 26 -5.49 -14.79 -6.86
N VAL A 27 -5.56 -13.47 -6.82
CA VAL A 27 -4.38 -12.62 -6.64
C VAL A 27 -3.98 -12.94 -5.22
N GLN A 28 -3.26 -14.06 -5.05
CA GLN A 28 -2.39 -14.23 -3.91
C GLN A 28 -1.62 -12.93 -3.87
N THR A 29 -2.00 -12.14 -2.85
CA THR A 29 -1.38 -10.93 -2.39
C THR A 29 0.04 -10.95 -2.89
N GLN A 30 0.32 -10.12 -3.88
CA GLN A 30 1.69 -9.85 -4.25
C GLN A 30 2.35 -9.51 -2.92
N ASN A 31 3.13 -10.46 -2.40
CA ASN A 31 4.14 -10.22 -1.41
C ASN A 31 4.98 -9.17 -2.08
N THR A 32 4.57 -7.92 -1.85
CA THR A 32 5.26 -6.73 -2.24
C THR A 32 6.56 -6.93 -1.51
N THR A 33 7.50 -7.50 -2.27
CA THR A 33 8.87 -7.61 -1.90
C THR A 33 9.26 -6.16 -1.88
N THR A 34 9.01 -5.55 -0.72
CA THR A 34 9.77 -4.43 -0.25
C THR A 34 11.17 -5.00 -0.24
N THR A 35 11.87 -4.86 -1.36
CA THR A 35 13.23 -5.34 -1.65
C THR A 35 14.25 -4.56 -0.80
N VAL A 36 13.83 -4.16 0.39
CA VAL A 36 14.64 -3.54 1.41
C VAL A 36 14.83 -4.65 2.43
N SER A 37 16.03 -5.23 2.46
CA SER A 37 16.36 -6.27 3.42
C SER A 37 16.01 -5.81 4.83
N GLU A 38 15.60 -6.72 5.71
CA GLU A 38 15.29 -6.39 7.10
C GLU A 38 16.45 -5.63 7.76
N GLY A 39 17.69 -5.96 7.40
CA GLY A 39 18.89 -5.23 7.81
C GLY A 39 18.91 -3.76 7.37
N GLN A 40 18.53 -3.47 6.13
CA GLN A 40 18.48 -2.09 5.64
C GLN A 40 17.38 -1.27 6.33
N GLN A 41 16.22 -1.89 6.62
CA GLN A 41 15.16 -1.24 7.39
C GLN A 41 15.63 -0.90 8.82
N LEU A 42 16.41 -1.79 9.45
CA LEU A 42 16.98 -1.54 10.78
C LEU A 42 18.02 -0.40 10.78
N ILE A 43 18.86 -0.32 9.74
CA ILE A 43 19.84 0.77 9.58
C ILE A 43 19.14 2.12 9.42
N ASP A 44 18.10 2.18 8.59
CA ASP A 44 17.35 3.41 8.36
C ASP A 44 16.61 3.86 9.62
N LEU A 45 16.07 2.90 10.38
CA LEU A 45 15.45 3.16 11.67
C LEU A 45 16.45 3.74 12.69
N GLN A 46 17.67 3.20 12.73
CA GLN A 46 18.74 3.71 13.60
C GLN A 46 19.13 5.14 13.23
N LYS A 47 19.30 5.41 11.94
CA LYS A 47 19.60 6.76 11.45
C LYS A 47 18.51 7.76 11.80
N ALA A 48 17.24 7.38 11.69
CA ALA A 48 16.13 8.23 12.06
C ALA A 48 16.13 8.56 13.57
N TYR A 49 16.53 7.61 14.42
CA TYR A 49 16.68 7.84 15.86
C TYR A 49 17.87 8.76 16.16
N GLU A 50 19.02 8.53 15.53
CA GLU A 50 20.21 9.37 15.69
C GLU A 50 20.00 10.80 15.18
N ALA A 51 19.22 10.96 14.11
CA ALA A 51 18.80 12.26 13.59
C ALA A 51 17.73 12.95 14.46
N GLY A 52 17.23 12.29 15.51
CA GLY A 52 16.15 12.80 16.35
C GLY A 52 14.78 12.86 15.65
N ALA A 53 14.63 12.23 14.49
CA ALA A 53 13.38 12.19 13.74
C ALA A 53 12.35 11.26 14.39
N ILE A 54 12.79 10.27 15.17
CA ILE A 54 11.94 9.38 15.98
C ILE A 54 12.43 9.30 17.41
N THR A 55 11.52 9.02 18.34
CA THR A 55 11.86 8.79 19.75
C THR A 55 12.36 7.36 19.98
N LYS A 56 13.04 7.13 21.11
CA LYS A 56 13.53 5.81 21.52
C LYS A 56 12.42 4.75 21.54
N GLU A 57 11.23 5.12 22.01
CA GLU A 57 10.08 4.21 22.09
C GLU A 57 9.61 3.78 20.68
N GLN A 58 9.54 4.72 19.75
CA GLN A 58 9.16 4.44 18.36
C GLN A 58 10.22 3.58 17.65
N TYR A 59 11.51 3.83 17.93
CA TYR A 59 12.61 3.00 17.45
C TYR A 59 12.48 1.56 17.94
N GLU A 60 12.33 1.33 19.25
CA GLU A 60 12.23 -0.02 19.80
C GLU A 60 10.99 -0.76 19.27
N GLN A 61 9.83 -0.10 19.16
CA GLN A 61 8.62 -0.70 18.61
C GLN A 61 8.77 -1.12 17.14
N GLN A 62 9.39 -0.28 16.32
CA GLN A 62 9.59 -0.57 14.90
C GLN A 62 10.68 -1.63 14.68
N LYS A 63 11.77 -1.57 15.45
CA LYS A 63 12.81 -2.60 15.47
C LYS A 63 12.25 -3.97 15.82
N ALA A 64 11.39 -4.04 16.85
CA ALA A 64 10.72 -5.27 17.23
C ALA A 64 9.82 -5.79 16.10
N LYS A 65 9.03 -4.94 15.44
CA LYS A 65 8.19 -5.33 14.29
C LYS A 65 9.00 -5.90 13.12
N VAL A 66 10.15 -5.31 12.82
CA VAL A 66 11.03 -5.80 11.75
C VAL A 66 11.63 -7.15 12.13
N LEU A 67 12.05 -7.32 13.39
CA LEU A 67 12.69 -8.56 13.86
C LEU A 67 11.70 -9.72 14.12
N ASN A 68 10.43 -9.41 14.39
CA ASN A 68 9.36 -10.37 14.67
C ASN A 68 8.64 -10.87 13.40
N ARG A 69 9.06 -10.43 12.20
CA ARG A 69 8.55 -10.93 10.91
C ARG A 69 9.09 -12.31 10.51
N LYS A 70 9.89 -12.94 11.37
CA LYS A 70 10.41 -14.30 11.22
C LYS A 70 9.54 -15.37 11.87
#